data_AF-A0A935V3V2-F1
#
_entry.id   AF-A0A935V3V2-F1
#
_cell.length_a   1.000
_cell.length_b   1.000
_cell.length_c   1.000
_cell.angle_alpha   90.00
_cell.angle_beta   90.00
_cell.angle_gamma   90.00
#
_symmetry.space_group_name_H-M   'P 1'
#
loop_
_entity.id
_entity.type
_entity.pdbx_description
1 polymer ?
#
loop_
_entity_poly.entity_id
_entity_poly.type
_entity_poly.pdbx_seq_one_letter_code
_entity_poly.pdbx_strand_id
1 'polypeptide(L)'
;MLGIIGGSGLTQLANLDVSHREVVRTPYGEPSGPLTFGRLGCQDVVFVARHGYGHTIPPHLVNYRANIHAMASSGATQVISVASVGGIRHDLGPGSLVVPHQIIDYTWGREMTFQSGSDGPVIHVDFTEPYAAAVRKLLLDVSRRIGEAVIDGAVYGAMQGPRLETAAEIDRLQRDGADMVGMTGMPEAGLARELELPYAALCVVSNWAAGRGDSARGIQFDSLEAVLHLAMTRVRRIIEGVCDGPPRGGSPWAARRRNDPPMIREVLRMGDPRLLRVAQPVTAFATPQLAALLQDMRDTMAHLDGAGLAAPQIGVDLRVVIFGGGSNPRYPDAPPVPDTVLINPQLLPLSTEEEEGWEGCLSVPGLRGWVPRWKHLRYAGFDEAGQRFERTVEGFHARVVQHECDHLDGVLYPMRVRDFSLFGFTDVLNIPGVVDE
;
A
#
# COMPACT_ATOMS: atom_id res chain seq x y z
N MET A 1 -4.66 -2.64 0.71
CA MET A 1 -5.59 -3.04 1.80
C MET A 1 -5.03 -2.56 3.13
N LEU A 2 -5.87 -2.04 4.04
CA LEU A 2 -5.46 -1.60 5.38
C LEU A 2 -5.55 -2.76 6.37
N GLY A 3 -4.47 -3.05 7.09
CA GLY A 3 -4.47 -3.96 8.23
C GLY A 3 -4.86 -3.25 9.53
N ILE A 4 -5.69 -3.88 10.34
CA ILE A 4 -6.08 -3.38 11.67
C ILE A 4 -5.86 -4.48 12.70
N ILE A 5 -5.08 -4.17 13.74
CA ILE A 5 -4.92 -5.04 14.90
C ILE A 5 -5.65 -4.42 16.08
N GLY A 6 -6.73 -5.07 16.52
CA GLY A 6 -7.57 -4.61 17.63
C GLY A 6 -7.09 -5.15 18.98
N GLY A 7 -6.85 -4.24 19.93
CA GLY A 7 -6.56 -4.58 21.34
C GLY A 7 -7.82 -4.69 22.20
N SER A 8 -7.64 -4.56 23.53
CA SER A 8 -8.75 -4.43 24.47
C SER A 8 -9.70 -3.31 24.05
N GLY A 9 -11.01 -3.57 24.07
CA GLY A 9 -12.05 -2.63 23.63
C GLY A 9 -12.33 -2.63 22.12
N LEU A 10 -11.52 -3.30 21.30
CA LEU A 10 -11.73 -3.45 19.86
C LEU A 10 -11.53 -4.90 19.40
N THR A 11 -12.31 -5.82 19.96
CA THR A 11 -12.30 -7.25 19.52
C THR A 11 -13.08 -7.47 18.22
N GLN A 12 -13.85 -6.49 17.79
CA GLN A 12 -14.63 -6.47 16.55
C GLN A 12 -14.70 -5.06 15.97
N LEU A 13 -14.78 -4.98 14.65
CA LEU A 13 -15.00 -3.73 13.91
C LEU A 13 -16.46 -3.71 13.44
N ALA A 14 -17.37 -3.17 14.26
CA ALA A 14 -18.83 -3.28 14.06
C ALA A 14 -19.35 -2.66 12.75
N ASN A 15 -18.59 -1.72 12.20
CA ASN A 15 -18.82 -0.96 10.98
C ASN A 15 -18.17 -1.59 9.74
N LEU A 16 -17.44 -2.70 9.89
CA LEU A 16 -16.86 -3.43 8.78
C LEU A 16 -17.94 -4.21 8.03
N ASP A 17 -18.08 -3.94 6.73
CA ASP A 17 -18.87 -4.79 5.84
C ASP A 17 -18.06 -6.07 5.55
N VAL A 18 -18.32 -7.12 6.33
CA VAL A 18 -17.51 -8.34 6.34
C VAL A 18 -17.78 -9.14 5.06
N SER A 19 -16.74 -9.34 4.26
CA SER A 19 -16.80 -10.20 3.07
C SER A 19 -16.63 -11.67 3.45
N HIS A 20 -15.62 -11.99 4.26
CA HIS A 20 -15.36 -13.33 4.75
C HIS A 20 -14.41 -13.32 5.95
N ARG A 21 -14.25 -14.50 6.58
CA ARG A 21 -13.23 -14.75 7.60
C ARG A 21 -12.35 -15.89 7.14
N GLU A 22 -11.04 -15.76 7.33
CA GLU A 22 -10.05 -16.74 6.89
C GLU A 22 -9.14 -17.15 8.05
N VAL A 23 -8.87 -18.45 8.16
CA VAL A 23 -7.83 -18.97 9.06
C VAL A 23 -6.53 -19.00 8.26
N VAL A 24 -5.69 -17.98 8.46
CA VAL A 24 -4.42 -17.84 7.76
C VAL A 24 -3.35 -18.60 8.51
N ARG A 25 -2.80 -19.66 7.89
CA ARG A 25 -1.68 -20.42 8.45
C ARG A 25 -0.38 -19.67 8.21
N THR A 26 0.49 -19.61 9.22
CA THR A 26 1.81 -18.98 9.10
C THR A 26 2.92 -19.97 9.48
N PRO A 27 4.16 -19.76 8.99
CA PRO A 27 5.32 -20.53 9.44
C PRO A 27 5.59 -20.43 10.96
N TYR A 28 4.98 -19.46 11.63
CA TYR A 28 5.19 -19.14 13.04
C TYR A 28 4.04 -19.62 13.94
N GLY A 29 3.17 -20.49 13.42
CA GLY A 29 1.98 -20.99 14.10
C GLY A 29 0.72 -20.21 13.74
N GLU A 30 -0.31 -20.36 14.57
CA GLU A 30 -1.62 -19.74 14.35
C GLU A 30 -1.64 -18.28 14.84
N PRO A 31 -2.29 -17.36 14.10
CA PRO A 31 -2.65 -16.04 14.59
C PRO A 31 -3.59 -16.11 15.79
N SER A 32 -3.81 -14.99 16.47
CA SER A 32 -4.71 -14.89 17.63
C SER A 32 -6.17 -15.27 17.34
N GLY A 33 -6.55 -15.35 16.07
CA GLY A 33 -7.85 -15.82 15.60
C GLY A 33 -7.96 -15.66 14.07
N PRO A 34 -9.11 -16.05 13.47
CA PRO A 34 -9.35 -15.84 12.06
C PRO A 34 -9.24 -14.37 11.68
N LEU A 35 -8.56 -14.08 10.57
CA LEU A 35 -8.55 -12.75 9.97
C LEU A 35 -9.93 -12.46 9.41
N THR A 36 -10.46 -11.27 9.67
CA THR A 36 -11.74 -10.81 9.13
C THR A 36 -11.48 -9.83 8.01
N PHE A 37 -11.96 -10.15 6.81
CA PHE A 37 -11.84 -9.33 5.63
C PHE A 37 -13.15 -8.62 5.34
N GLY A 38 -13.07 -7.41 4.82
CA GLY A 38 -14.25 -6.64 4.49
C GLY A 38 -13.91 -5.27 3.95
N ARG A 39 -14.93 -4.42 3.86
CA ARG A 39 -14.79 -3.03 3.44
C ARG A 39 -15.23 -2.11 4.56
N LEU A 40 -14.44 -1.06 4.78
CA LEU A 40 -14.84 0.08 5.58
C LEU A 40 -14.89 1.28 4.65
N GLY A 41 -16.09 1.83 4.42
CA GLY A 41 -16.30 2.82 3.37
C GLY A 41 -15.88 2.27 2.01
N CYS A 42 -14.93 2.94 1.34
CA CYS A 42 -14.42 2.50 0.04
C CYS A 42 -13.16 1.61 0.11
N GLN A 43 -12.58 1.43 1.30
CA GLN A 43 -11.27 0.82 1.50
C GLN A 43 -11.40 -0.65 1.92
N ASP A 44 -10.61 -1.53 1.30
CA ASP A 44 -10.47 -2.92 1.76
C ASP A 44 -9.67 -2.98 3.07
N VAL A 45 -10.19 -3.74 4.02
CA VAL A 45 -9.67 -3.88 5.37
C VAL A 45 -9.51 -5.36 5.72
N VAL A 46 -8.39 -5.68 6.38
CA VAL A 46 -8.17 -6.95 7.07
C VAL A 46 -7.98 -6.66 8.56
N PHE A 47 -8.71 -7.39 9.40
CA PHE A 47 -8.77 -7.18 10.85
C PHE A 47 -8.41 -8.46 11.60
N VAL A 48 -7.65 -8.32 12.69
CA VAL A 48 -7.46 -9.38 13.69
C VAL A 48 -7.58 -8.81 15.10
N ALA A 49 -8.25 -9.56 15.99
CA ALA A 49 -8.27 -9.25 17.42
C ALA A 49 -7.02 -9.83 18.07
N ARG A 50 -6.14 -8.96 18.61
CA ARG A 50 -4.86 -9.33 19.22
C ARG A 50 -4.99 -10.39 20.31
N HIS A 51 -6.04 -10.29 21.12
CA HIS A 51 -6.30 -11.18 22.25
C HIS A 51 -7.31 -12.31 21.91
N GLY A 52 -7.59 -12.50 20.62
CA GLY A 52 -8.69 -13.33 20.14
C GLY A 52 -10.05 -12.67 20.35
N TYR A 53 -11.08 -13.19 19.68
CA TYR A 53 -12.44 -12.64 19.71
C TYR A 53 -13.02 -12.59 21.14
N GLY A 54 -12.75 -13.62 21.94
CA GLY A 54 -13.19 -13.72 23.34
C GLY A 54 -12.28 -13.02 24.35
N HIS A 55 -11.24 -12.31 23.91
CA HIS A 55 -10.25 -11.66 24.80
C HIS A 55 -9.59 -12.65 25.79
N THR A 56 -9.22 -13.85 25.32
CA THR A 56 -8.72 -14.95 26.15
C THR A 56 -7.21 -15.10 26.14
N ILE A 57 -6.50 -14.42 25.24
CA ILE A 57 -5.05 -14.55 25.08
C ILE A 57 -4.35 -13.39 25.80
N PRO A 58 -3.61 -13.62 26.90
CA PRO A 58 -2.91 -12.55 27.60
C PRO A 58 -1.72 -12.01 26.78
N PRO A 59 -1.27 -10.76 27.01
CA PRO A 59 -0.26 -10.10 26.16
C PRO A 59 1.04 -10.87 25.94
N HIS A 60 1.51 -11.63 26.93
CA HIS A 60 2.76 -12.40 26.84
C HIS A 60 2.61 -13.74 26.07
N LEU A 61 1.38 -14.18 25.78
CA LEU A 61 1.09 -15.39 24.99
C LEU A 61 0.55 -15.08 23.59
N VAL A 62 0.40 -13.79 23.23
CA VAL A 62 0.00 -13.40 21.89
C VAL A 62 1.10 -13.85 20.90
N ASN A 63 0.70 -14.55 19.84
CA ASN A 63 1.62 -14.93 18.77
C ASN A 63 1.80 -13.76 17.79
N TYR A 64 2.64 -12.79 18.17
CA TYR A 64 2.87 -11.58 17.39
C TYR A 64 3.44 -11.86 15.99
N ARG A 65 4.32 -12.85 15.86
CA ARG A 65 4.87 -13.28 14.57
C ARG A 65 3.77 -13.75 13.63
N ALA A 66 2.89 -14.63 14.10
CA ALA A 66 1.79 -15.11 13.27
C ALA A 66 0.82 -13.98 12.91
N ASN A 67 0.49 -13.07 13.83
CA ASN A 67 -0.38 -11.94 13.53
C ASN A 67 0.20 -11.01 12.46
N ILE A 68 1.46 -10.59 12.61
CA ILE A 68 2.11 -9.66 11.67
C ILE A 68 2.38 -10.34 10.33
N HIS A 69 2.86 -11.58 10.32
CA HIS A 69 3.05 -12.34 9.10
C HIS A 69 1.73 -12.53 8.36
N ALA A 70 0.65 -12.94 9.05
CA ALA A 70 -0.66 -13.10 8.43
C ALA A 70 -1.15 -11.80 7.80
N MET A 71 -1.01 -10.66 8.50
CA MET A 71 -1.35 -9.34 7.94
C MET A 71 -0.59 -9.06 6.64
N ALA A 72 0.74 -9.26 6.65
CA ALA A 72 1.58 -9.04 5.48
C ALA A 72 1.22 -9.98 4.33
N SER A 73 1.13 -11.29 4.58
CA SER A 73 0.84 -12.30 3.56
C SER A 73 -0.55 -12.17 2.96
N SER A 74 -1.50 -11.62 3.72
CA SER A 74 -2.84 -11.32 3.22
C SER A 74 -2.88 -10.06 2.34
N GLY A 75 -1.79 -9.30 2.21
CA GLY A 75 -1.72 -8.12 1.34
C GLY A 75 -2.02 -6.79 2.03
N ALA A 76 -1.93 -6.73 3.37
CA ALA A 76 -1.96 -5.45 4.07
C ALA A 76 -0.75 -4.61 3.63
N THR A 77 -0.99 -3.37 3.20
CA THR A 77 0.07 -2.45 2.75
C THR A 77 0.51 -1.49 3.86
N GLN A 78 -0.23 -1.48 4.97
CA GLN A 78 0.07 -0.74 6.20
C GLN A 78 -0.82 -1.29 7.32
N VAL A 79 -0.41 -1.11 8.57
CA VAL A 79 -1.13 -1.58 9.75
C VAL A 79 -1.37 -0.43 10.73
N ILE A 80 -2.62 -0.29 11.17
CA ILE A 80 -2.99 0.53 12.32
C ILE A 80 -3.29 -0.41 13.49
N SER A 81 -2.51 -0.27 14.54
CA SER A 81 -2.66 -1.03 15.77
C SER A 81 -3.37 -0.21 16.83
N VAL A 82 -4.44 -0.76 17.42
CA VAL A 82 -5.14 -0.12 18.53
C VAL A 82 -4.72 -0.77 19.83
N ALA A 83 -4.25 0.04 20.78
CA ALA A 83 -3.76 -0.43 22.07
C ALA A 83 -4.34 0.41 23.22
N SER A 84 -4.82 -0.26 24.28
CA SER A 84 -5.15 0.40 25.54
C SER A 84 -3.88 0.57 26.38
N VAL A 85 -3.72 1.74 27.01
CA VAL A 85 -2.52 2.12 27.78
C VAL A 85 -2.88 2.85 29.07
N GLY A 86 -1.96 2.81 30.04
CA GLY A 86 -1.98 3.66 31.22
C GLY A 86 -1.19 4.96 30.97
N GLY A 87 -1.74 6.10 31.38
CA GLY A 87 -1.08 7.40 31.27
C GLY A 87 -0.04 7.62 32.36
N ILE A 88 1.17 8.05 32.00
CA ILE A 88 2.23 8.46 32.95
C ILE A 88 2.40 9.98 32.94
N ARG A 89 2.48 10.57 31.74
CA ARG A 89 2.60 12.02 31.52
C ARG A 89 1.29 12.73 31.88
N HIS A 90 1.38 13.89 32.53
CA HIS A 90 0.25 14.57 33.18
C HIS A 90 -0.90 15.04 32.25
N ASP A 91 -0.65 15.15 30.95
CA ASP A 91 -1.64 15.47 29.91
C ASP A 91 -2.28 14.21 29.30
N LEU A 92 -1.79 13.01 29.63
CA LEU A 92 -2.32 11.72 29.17
C LEU A 92 -3.31 11.15 30.17
N GLY A 93 -4.43 11.86 30.37
CA GLY A 93 -5.52 11.40 31.23
C GLY A 93 -6.44 10.36 30.54
N PRO A 94 -7.25 9.62 31.31
CA PRO A 94 -8.22 8.66 30.78
C PRO A 94 -9.12 9.25 29.69
N GLY A 95 -9.32 8.51 28.60
CA GLY A 95 -10.08 8.94 27.42
C GLY A 95 -9.26 9.67 26.35
N SER A 96 -8.00 10.02 26.65
CA SER A 96 -7.08 10.61 25.68
C SER A 96 -6.71 9.61 24.60
N LEU A 97 -6.58 10.10 23.36
CA LEU A 97 -6.08 9.34 22.23
C LEU A 97 -4.69 9.85 21.88
N VAL A 98 -3.75 8.95 21.61
CA VAL A 98 -2.34 9.30 21.39
C VAL A 98 -1.77 8.52 20.21
N VAL A 99 -1.02 9.20 19.35
CA VAL A 99 -0.21 8.57 18.29
C VAL A 99 1.25 8.63 18.73
N PRO A 100 1.80 7.57 19.35
CA PRO A 100 3.17 7.57 19.85
C PRO A 100 4.17 7.70 18.69
N HIS A 101 5.36 8.17 19.02
CA HIS A 101 6.48 8.30 18.07
C HIS A 101 7.66 7.38 18.43
N GLN A 102 7.74 6.95 19.69
CA GLN A 102 8.82 6.12 20.20
C GLN A 102 8.30 5.03 21.13
N ILE A 103 9.10 3.98 21.33
CA ILE A 103 8.77 2.84 22.20
C ILE A 103 10.02 2.39 22.96
N ILE A 104 9.87 2.02 24.23
CA ILE A 104 10.91 1.41 25.07
C ILE A 104 10.44 0.01 25.45
N ASP A 105 11.26 -1.00 25.19
CA ASP A 105 10.93 -2.40 25.40
C ASP A 105 11.41 -2.92 26.77
N TYR A 106 10.47 -3.35 27.61
CA TYR A 106 10.72 -4.05 28.87
C TYR A 106 10.15 -5.49 28.83
N THR A 107 9.77 -5.96 27.64
CA THR A 107 9.27 -7.32 27.44
C THR A 107 10.42 -8.33 27.42
N TRP A 108 10.11 -9.60 27.66
CA TRP A 108 11.11 -10.68 27.65
C TRP A 108 10.48 -12.01 27.28
N GLY A 109 11.26 -12.95 26.76
CA GLY A 109 10.81 -14.32 26.45
C GLY A 109 9.73 -14.41 25.37
N ARG A 110 9.40 -13.31 24.68
CA ARG A 110 8.51 -13.28 23.53
C ARG A 110 9.34 -13.52 22.27
N GLU A 111 8.80 -14.32 21.35
CA GLU A 111 9.40 -14.47 20.02
C GLU A 111 9.32 -13.12 19.27
N MET A 112 10.47 -12.47 19.11
CA MET A 112 10.55 -11.06 18.69
C MET A 112 11.17 -10.83 17.30
N THR A 113 11.54 -11.90 16.60
CA THR A 113 12.09 -11.84 15.24
C THR A 113 11.57 -12.99 14.38
N PHE A 114 11.47 -12.78 13.08
CA PHE A 114 11.19 -13.82 12.10
C PHE A 114 12.41 -14.69 11.80
N GLN A 115 13.60 -14.26 12.22
CA GLN A 115 14.85 -14.98 12.08
C GLN A 115 15.06 -15.90 13.28
N SER A 116 14.54 -17.12 13.18
CA SER A 116 14.57 -18.09 14.28
C SER A 116 15.53 -19.27 14.05
N GLY A 117 16.43 -19.19 13.06
CA GLY A 117 17.32 -20.30 12.68
C GLY A 117 18.78 -19.92 12.45
N SER A 118 19.67 -20.92 12.52
CA SER A 118 21.11 -20.84 12.20
C SER A 118 21.43 -20.76 10.70
N ASP A 119 20.41 -20.89 9.85
CA ASP A 119 20.57 -21.22 8.43
C ASP A 119 20.32 -20.00 7.52
N GLY A 120 20.71 -18.80 7.99
CA GLY A 120 20.61 -17.55 7.23
C GLY A 120 21.47 -16.44 7.83
N PRO A 121 21.72 -15.36 7.07
CA PRO A 121 22.43 -14.20 7.59
C PRO A 121 21.61 -13.50 8.68
N VAL A 122 22.30 -13.03 9.72
CA VAL A 122 21.69 -12.17 10.74
C VAL A 122 21.32 -10.83 10.09
N ILE A 123 20.05 -10.44 10.19
CA ILE A 123 19.54 -9.15 9.72
C ILE A 123 19.28 -8.28 10.94
N HIS A 124 19.97 -7.14 10.99
CA HIS A 124 19.73 -6.08 11.96
C HIS A 124 18.89 -5.00 11.30
N VAL A 125 17.61 -4.93 11.67
CA VAL A 125 16.73 -3.89 11.14
C VAL A 125 16.92 -2.59 11.92
N ASP A 126 16.97 -1.46 11.19
CA ASP A 126 16.96 -0.15 11.83
C ASP A 126 15.58 0.11 12.45
N PHE A 127 15.57 0.24 13.77
CA PHE A 127 14.39 0.48 14.59
C PHE A 127 14.43 1.84 15.29
N THR A 128 15.27 2.77 14.81
CA THR A 128 15.40 4.15 15.34
C THR A 128 14.05 4.86 15.41
N GLU A 129 13.21 4.69 14.38
CA GLU A 129 11.86 5.25 14.31
C GLU A 129 10.83 4.10 14.24
N PRO A 130 10.29 3.62 15.38
CA PRO A 130 9.52 2.37 15.44
C PRO A 130 8.18 2.44 14.72
N TYR A 131 7.64 3.64 14.52
CA TYR A 131 6.35 3.88 13.88
C TYR A 131 6.53 4.63 12.55
N ALA A 132 5.88 4.15 11.49
CA ALA A 132 5.98 4.73 10.16
C ALA A 132 5.41 6.16 10.13
N ALA A 133 6.26 7.14 9.81
CA ALA A 133 5.88 8.56 9.79
C ALA A 133 4.65 8.85 8.90
N ALA A 134 4.52 8.16 7.76
CA ALA A 134 3.38 8.30 6.87
C ALA A 134 2.06 7.85 7.52
N VAL A 135 2.06 6.75 8.27
CA VAL A 135 0.87 6.21 8.94
C VAL A 135 0.52 7.07 10.16
N ARG A 136 1.52 7.54 10.93
CA ARG A 136 1.31 8.52 12.01
C ARG A 136 0.67 9.80 11.48
N LYS A 137 1.24 10.38 10.42
CA LYS A 137 0.73 11.60 9.79
C LYS A 137 -0.71 11.42 9.31
N LEU A 138 -1.03 10.26 8.71
CA LEU A 138 -2.38 9.90 8.30
C LEU A 138 -3.37 9.95 9.48
N LEU A 139 -3.05 9.28 10.59
CA LEU A 139 -3.89 9.29 11.78
C LEU A 139 -4.12 10.72 12.30
N LEU A 140 -3.06 11.53 12.37
CA LEU A 140 -3.11 12.90 12.88
C LEU A 140 -3.89 13.85 11.95
N ASP A 141 -3.68 13.76 10.64
CA ASP A 141 -4.39 14.56 9.64
C ASP A 141 -5.89 14.24 9.66
N VAL A 142 -6.24 12.96 9.69
CA VAL A 142 -7.64 12.50 9.73
C VAL A 142 -8.30 12.97 11.01
N SER A 143 -7.64 12.78 12.15
CA SER A 143 -8.17 13.20 13.46
C SER A 143 -8.47 14.70 13.49
N ARG A 144 -7.53 15.53 13.00
CA ARG A 144 -7.75 16.98 12.84
C ARG A 144 -8.92 17.30 11.92
N ARG A 145 -9.02 16.62 10.77
CA ARG A 145 -10.09 16.84 9.79
C ARG A 145 -11.48 16.53 10.35
N ILE A 146 -11.62 15.46 11.15
CA ILE A 146 -12.90 15.04 11.72
C ILE A 146 -13.19 15.66 13.10
N GLY A 147 -12.32 16.56 13.58
CA GLY A 147 -12.47 17.24 14.87
C GLY A 147 -12.19 16.36 16.09
N GLU A 148 -11.48 15.24 15.93
CA GLU A 148 -11.08 14.38 17.04
C GLU A 148 -9.74 14.82 17.64
N ALA A 149 -9.76 15.13 18.94
CA ALA A 149 -8.55 15.49 19.67
C ALA A 149 -7.66 14.25 19.86
N VAL A 150 -6.46 14.30 19.28
CA VAL A 150 -5.42 13.27 19.37
C VAL A 150 -4.10 13.95 19.68
N ILE A 151 -3.36 13.38 20.63
CA ILE A 151 -2.05 13.87 21.04
C ILE A 151 -1.00 13.30 20.08
N ASP A 152 -0.25 14.20 19.45
CA ASP A 152 0.90 13.86 18.60
C ASP A 152 2.14 13.69 19.48
N GLY A 153 2.62 12.45 19.58
CA GLY A 153 3.90 12.17 20.18
C GLY A 153 3.83 11.88 21.69
N ALA A 154 4.20 10.65 22.00
CA ALA A 154 4.56 10.19 23.33
C ALA A 154 5.42 8.92 23.20
N VAL A 155 6.17 8.60 24.25
CA VAL A 155 7.00 7.39 24.33
C VAL A 155 6.22 6.27 25.02
N TYR A 156 6.03 5.15 24.33
CA TYR A 156 5.34 3.96 24.87
C TYR A 156 6.31 3.07 25.65
N GLY A 157 6.05 2.80 26.93
CA GLY A 157 6.76 1.76 27.69
C GLY A 157 6.06 0.41 27.55
N ALA A 158 6.67 -0.55 26.86
CA ALA A 158 6.13 -1.88 26.66
C ALA A 158 6.52 -2.84 27.78
N MET A 159 5.58 -3.10 28.69
CA MET A 159 5.73 -4.00 29.83
C MET A 159 5.26 -5.42 29.51
N GLN A 160 5.77 -6.39 30.28
CA GLN A 160 5.49 -7.80 30.03
C GLN A 160 4.03 -8.21 30.30
N GLY A 161 3.42 -7.68 31.36
CA GLY A 161 2.15 -8.20 31.88
C GLY A 161 2.25 -9.65 32.40
N PRO A 162 1.12 -10.27 32.79
CA PRO A 162 -0.24 -9.74 32.79
C PRO A 162 -0.56 -8.88 34.01
N ARG A 163 0.29 -8.88 35.05
CA ARG A 163 0.12 -7.96 36.18
C ARG A 163 0.31 -6.52 35.70
N LEU A 164 -0.41 -5.60 36.33
CA LEU A 164 -0.08 -4.18 36.23
C LEU A 164 1.17 -3.87 37.05
N GLU A 165 1.72 -2.69 36.79
CA GLU A 165 2.97 -2.20 37.37
C GLU A 165 2.74 -1.72 38.81
N THR A 166 3.80 -1.78 39.61
CA THR A 166 3.88 -1.05 40.88
C THR A 166 4.11 0.44 40.61
N ALA A 167 3.76 1.31 41.57
CA ALA A 167 4.05 2.75 41.46
C ALA A 167 5.55 3.04 41.27
N ALA A 168 6.43 2.25 41.90
CA ALA A 168 7.88 2.39 41.75
C ALA A 168 8.38 2.02 40.34
N GLU A 169 7.76 1.02 39.70
CA GLU A 169 8.03 0.68 38.30
C GLU A 169 7.58 1.80 37.36
N ILE A 170 6.43 2.43 37.62
CA ILE A 170 5.97 3.61 36.87
C ILE A 170 6.90 4.80 37.07
N ASP A 171 7.37 5.05 38.30
CA ASP A 171 8.38 6.09 38.57
C ASP A 171 9.67 5.86 37.80
N ARG A 172 10.10 4.59 37.67
CA ARG A 172 11.26 4.24 36.84
C ARG A 172 10.97 4.49 35.37
N LEU A 173 9.86 3.99 34.84
CA LEU A 173 9.45 4.19 33.45
C LEU A 173 9.46 5.68 33.07
N GLN A 174 8.94 6.53 33.93
CA GLN A 174 8.95 7.98 33.71
C GLN A 174 10.36 8.55 33.63
N ARG A 175 11.29 8.09 34.50
CA ARG A 175 12.69 8.52 34.47
C ARG A 175 13.44 8.01 33.25
N ASP A 176 13.08 6.83 32.75
CA ASP A 176 13.61 6.26 31.51
C ASP A 176 13.04 6.97 30.27
N GLY A 177 12.05 7.85 30.44
CA GLY A 177 11.48 8.68 29.38
C GLY A 177 10.15 8.19 28.82
N ALA A 178 9.51 7.18 29.42
CA ALA A 178 8.19 6.71 29.00
C ALA A 178 7.08 7.67 29.46
N ASP A 179 6.17 7.99 28.54
CA ASP A 179 5.02 8.87 28.77
C ASP A 179 3.73 8.08 29.04
N MET A 180 3.67 6.84 28.57
CA MET A 180 2.56 5.91 28.76
C MET A 180 3.09 4.49 28.94
N VAL A 181 2.28 3.60 29.50
CA VAL A 181 2.61 2.19 29.67
C VAL A 181 1.55 1.29 29.05
N GLY A 182 1.98 0.24 28.37
CA GLY A 182 1.09 -0.81 27.88
C GLY A 182 1.86 -2.11 27.68
N MET A 183 1.20 -3.15 27.16
CA MET A 183 1.78 -4.50 27.14
C MET A 183 1.98 -5.11 25.75
N THR A 184 1.58 -4.40 24.69
CA THR A 184 1.36 -5.00 23.36
C THR A 184 2.10 -4.31 22.22
N GLY A 185 2.76 -3.17 22.49
CA GLY A 185 3.53 -2.46 21.47
C GLY A 185 4.77 -3.23 20.97
N MET A 186 5.35 -4.09 21.81
CA MET A 186 6.47 -4.97 21.46
C MET A 186 6.10 -6.44 21.66
N PRO A 187 6.57 -7.35 20.80
CA PRO A 187 7.42 -7.11 19.63
C PRO A 187 6.64 -6.72 18.34
N GLU A 188 5.35 -6.38 18.45
CA GLU A 188 4.47 -6.09 17.28
C GLU A 188 5.08 -5.06 16.32
N ALA A 189 5.59 -3.94 16.84
CA ALA A 189 6.21 -2.89 16.02
C ALA A 189 7.54 -3.35 15.37
N GLY A 190 8.38 -4.07 16.11
CA GLY A 190 9.65 -4.61 15.60
C GLY A 190 9.46 -5.62 14.48
N LEU A 191 8.49 -6.53 14.64
CA LEU A 191 8.14 -7.51 13.62
C LEU A 191 7.56 -6.84 12.36
N ALA A 192 6.70 -5.83 12.52
CA ALA A 192 6.20 -5.09 11.35
C ALA A 192 7.35 -4.43 10.57
N ARG A 193 8.33 -3.90 11.30
CA ARG A 193 9.55 -3.31 10.71
C ARG A 193 10.39 -4.34 9.97
N GLU A 194 10.57 -5.55 10.48
CA GLU A 194 11.31 -6.62 9.78
C GLU A 194 10.69 -6.99 8.42
N LEU A 195 9.37 -6.85 8.25
CA LEU A 195 8.67 -7.09 6.97
C LEU A 195 8.50 -5.82 6.12
N GLU A 196 9.14 -4.71 6.50
CA GLU A 196 8.96 -3.39 5.87
C GLU A 196 7.48 -2.95 5.79
N LEU A 197 6.63 -3.46 6.70
CA LEU A 197 5.20 -3.18 6.73
C LEU A 197 4.95 -1.89 7.50
N PRO A 198 4.50 -0.80 6.85
CA PRO A 198 4.28 0.48 7.52
C PRO A 198 3.29 0.33 8.68
N TYR A 199 3.73 0.61 9.89
CA TYR A 199 2.99 0.34 11.11
C TYR A 199 2.92 1.59 12.00
N ALA A 200 1.75 1.88 12.56
CA ALA A 200 1.61 2.87 13.63
C ALA A 200 0.56 2.42 14.65
N ALA A 201 0.74 2.88 15.89
CA ALA A 201 -0.24 2.68 16.95
C ALA A 201 -1.17 3.90 17.11
N LEU A 202 -2.43 3.62 17.43
CA LEU A 202 -3.39 4.56 17.99
C LEU A 202 -3.71 4.09 19.41
N CYS A 203 -3.11 4.76 20.39
CA CYS A 203 -3.22 4.41 21.79
C CYS A 203 -4.44 5.09 22.43
N VAL A 204 -5.16 4.32 23.25
CA VAL A 204 -6.28 4.79 24.07
C VAL A 204 -5.84 4.76 25.51
N VAL A 205 -5.76 5.92 26.14
CA VAL A 205 -5.47 5.99 27.58
C VAL A 205 -6.73 5.55 28.33
N SER A 206 -6.72 4.35 28.91
CA SER A 206 -7.88 3.80 29.63
C SER A 206 -7.94 4.24 31.08
N ASN A 207 -6.78 4.49 31.68
CA ASN A 207 -6.62 4.82 33.09
C ASN A 207 -5.29 5.54 33.30
N TRP A 208 -5.12 6.16 34.47
CA TRP A 208 -3.80 6.56 34.93
C TRP A 208 -2.95 5.33 35.27
N ALA A 209 -1.65 5.40 35.01
CA ALA A 209 -0.71 4.38 35.45
C ALA A 209 -0.65 4.32 36.99
N ALA A 210 -0.18 3.21 37.55
CA ALA A 210 -0.09 3.03 39.00
C ALA A 210 0.68 4.19 39.66
N GLY A 211 0.09 4.80 40.70
CA GLY A 211 0.70 5.94 41.39
C GLY A 211 0.57 7.28 40.65
N ARG A 212 -0.27 7.38 39.62
CA ARG A 212 -0.57 8.63 38.89
C ARG A 212 -2.05 8.99 39.02
N GLY A 213 -2.37 10.28 38.92
CA GLY A 213 -3.75 10.79 38.91
C GLY A 213 -4.65 10.19 40.00
N ASP A 214 -5.83 9.71 39.59
CA ASP A 214 -6.78 9.00 40.47
C ASP A 214 -6.33 7.57 40.86
N SER A 215 -5.29 7.06 40.19
CA SER A 215 -4.68 5.76 40.45
C SER A 215 -3.54 5.84 41.47
N ALA A 216 -3.48 6.92 42.25
CA ALA A 216 -2.48 7.15 43.30
C ALA A 216 -2.43 6.02 44.35
N ARG A 217 -3.55 5.33 44.60
CA ARG A 217 -3.66 4.22 45.57
C ARG A 217 -4.24 2.93 44.98
N GLY A 218 -4.29 2.81 43.66
CA GLY A 218 -4.78 1.63 42.96
C GLY A 218 -5.65 1.96 41.75
N ILE A 219 -5.66 1.05 40.77
CA ILE A 219 -6.37 1.20 39.50
C ILE A 219 -7.87 1.03 39.73
N GLN A 220 -8.67 1.96 39.21
CA GLN A 220 -10.12 2.01 39.42
C GLN A 220 -10.88 1.27 38.30
N PHE A 221 -10.87 -0.07 38.33
CA PHE A 221 -11.41 -0.95 37.29
C PHE A 221 -12.87 -0.64 36.86
N ASP A 222 -13.72 -0.25 37.81
CA ASP A 222 -15.14 0.04 37.55
C ASP A 222 -15.36 1.18 36.53
N SER A 223 -14.37 2.07 36.37
CA SER A 223 -14.44 3.20 35.45
C SER A 223 -13.82 2.92 34.07
N LEU A 224 -12.99 1.88 33.96
CA LEU A 224 -12.23 1.58 32.73
C LEU A 224 -13.15 1.24 31.57
N GLU A 225 -14.20 0.45 31.81
CA GLU A 225 -15.09 -0.01 30.74
C GLU A 225 -15.83 1.17 30.08
N ALA A 226 -16.33 2.12 30.88
CA ALA A 226 -17.00 3.30 30.37
C ALA A 226 -16.05 4.22 29.57
N VAL A 227 -14.84 4.44 30.09
CA VAL A 227 -13.80 5.22 29.40
C VAL A 227 -13.43 4.57 28.07
N LEU A 228 -13.17 3.26 28.08
CA LEU A 228 -12.83 2.50 26.87
C LEU A 228 -13.98 2.53 25.87
N HIS A 229 -15.22 2.32 26.28
CA HIS A 229 -16.36 2.33 25.36
C HIS A 229 -16.51 3.68 24.63
N LEU A 230 -16.41 4.79 25.37
CA LEU A 230 -16.46 6.13 24.78
C LEU A 230 -15.27 6.37 23.84
N ALA A 231 -14.05 6.05 24.29
CA ALA A 231 -12.85 6.27 23.51
C ALA A 231 -12.82 5.39 22.24
N MET A 232 -13.31 4.15 22.30
CA MET A 232 -13.37 3.25 21.13
C MET A 232 -14.36 3.74 20.08
N THR A 233 -15.38 4.50 20.48
CA THR A 233 -16.26 5.20 19.51
C THR A 233 -15.51 6.31 18.77
N ARG A 234 -14.57 6.99 19.43
CA ARG A 234 -13.67 7.98 18.79
C ARG A 234 -12.64 7.29 17.88
N VAL A 235 -12.04 6.19 18.34
CA VAL A 235 -11.11 5.36 17.55
C VAL A 235 -11.77 4.85 16.27
N ARG A 236 -12.99 4.30 16.37
CA ARG A 236 -13.75 3.84 15.18
C ARG A 236 -13.95 4.97 14.18
N ARG A 237 -14.33 6.17 14.62
CA ARG A 237 -14.47 7.34 13.74
C ARG A 237 -13.16 7.76 13.08
N ILE A 238 -12.01 7.65 13.77
CA ILE A 238 -10.70 7.91 13.17
C ILE A 238 -10.38 6.85 12.11
N ILE A 239 -10.60 5.57 12.42
CA ILE A 239 -10.37 4.46 11.47
C ILE A 239 -11.29 4.60 10.25
N GLU A 240 -12.57 4.91 10.44
CA GLU A 240 -13.50 5.26 9.37
C GLU A 240 -12.97 6.44 8.56
N GLY A 241 -12.55 7.52 9.20
CA GLY A 241 -11.97 8.67 8.51
C GLY A 241 -10.71 8.34 7.71
N VAL A 242 -9.90 7.38 8.14
CA VAL A 242 -8.76 6.86 7.38
C VAL A 242 -9.22 6.13 6.12
N CYS A 243 -10.35 5.42 6.20
CA CYS A 243 -10.97 4.66 5.12
C CYS A 243 -11.91 5.47 4.20
N ASP A 244 -12.42 6.61 4.68
CA ASP A 244 -13.30 7.55 3.96
C ASP A 244 -12.50 8.63 3.20
N GLY A 245 -11.17 8.63 3.35
CA GLY A 245 -10.33 9.24 2.31
C GLY A 245 -10.57 8.55 0.97
N PRO A 246 -10.38 9.22 -0.18
CA PRO A 246 -10.41 8.54 -1.47
C PRO A 246 -9.56 7.27 -1.38
N PRO A 247 -10.03 6.14 -1.97
CA PRO A 247 -9.50 4.82 -1.69
C PRO A 247 -7.98 4.86 -1.78
N ARG A 248 -7.33 4.61 -0.64
CA ARG A 248 -5.88 4.44 -0.55
C ARG A 248 -5.56 2.97 -0.82
N GLY A 249 -6.03 2.46 -1.95
CA GLY A 249 -5.14 1.70 -2.80
C GLY A 249 -4.24 2.75 -3.42
N GLY A 250 -2.98 2.81 -3.00
CA GLY A 250 -2.04 3.79 -3.53
C GLY A 250 -1.93 3.62 -5.04
N SER A 251 -2.69 4.41 -5.78
CA SER A 251 -2.14 4.98 -6.98
C SER A 251 -1.40 6.24 -6.55
N PRO A 252 -0.14 6.42 -6.96
CA PRO A 252 0.74 7.47 -6.46
C PRO A 252 0.38 8.87 -6.97
N TRP A 253 -0.80 9.07 -7.53
CA TRP A 253 -1.25 10.37 -8.00
C TRP A 253 -1.89 11.14 -6.84
N ALA A 254 -1.36 12.30 -6.49
CA ALA A 254 -2.16 13.34 -5.86
C ALA A 254 -2.71 14.22 -7.00
N ALA A 255 -3.87 14.85 -6.80
CA ALA A 255 -4.37 15.81 -7.78
C ALA A 255 -3.32 16.94 -7.97
N ARG A 256 -2.74 17.03 -9.17
CA ARG A 256 -1.78 18.08 -9.56
C ARG A 256 -2.44 19.46 -9.45
N ARG A 257 -1.70 20.45 -8.96
CA ARG A 257 -2.06 21.87 -9.10
C ARG A 257 -1.62 22.35 -10.48
N ARG A 258 -2.32 23.37 -11.01
CA ARG A 258 -2.14 23.88 -12.38
C ARG A 258 -0.71 24.39 -12.71
N ASN A 259 0.16 24.55 -11.71
CA ASN A 259 1.53 25.05 -11.84
C ASN A 259 2.61 24.05 -11.35
N ASP A 260 2.27 22.79 -11.11
CA ASP A 260 3.27 21.81 -10.67
C ASP A 260 4.22 21.43 -11.83
N PRO A 261 5.55 21.33 -11.59
CA PRO A 261 6.50 20.93 -12.63
C PRO A 261 6.20 19.54 -13.21
N PRO A 262 6.68 19.19 -14.42
CA PRO A 262 6.47 17.87 -15.00
C PRO A 262 7.05 16.78 -14.09
N MET A 263 6.32 15.67 -13.92
CA MET A 263 6.62 14.61 -12.96
C MET A 263 6.91 13.35 -13.76
N ILE A 264 8.19 13.08 -13.90
CA ILE A 264 8.67 11.91 -14.63
C ILE A 264 8.63 10.72 -13.69
N ARG A 265 7.91 9.68 -14.08
CA ARG A 265 7.82 8.41 -13.35
C ARG A 265 8.94 7.49 -13.79
N GLU A 266 9.43 6.67 -12.87
CA GLU A 266 10.33 5.57 -13.20
C GLU A 266 9.57 4.53 -14.04
N VAL A 267 10.12 4.18 -15.20
CA VAL A 267 9.60 3.09 -16.02
C VAL A 267 10.20 1.78 -15.56
N LEU A 268 9.34 0.83 -15.17
CA LEU A 268 9.72 -0.51 -14.76
C LEU A 268 10.39 -1.24 -15.91
N ARG A 269 11.45 -1.99 -15.58
CA ARG A 269 12.25 -2.75 -16.55
C ARG A 269 11.88 -4.22 -16.55
N MET A 270 12.06 -4.88 -17.69
CA MET A 270 11.91 -6.32 -17.86
C MET A 270 12.70 -7.06 -16.78
N GLY A 271 12.01 -7.93 -16.03
CA GLY A 271 12.49 -8.56 -14.81
C GLY A 271 11.68 -8.16 -13.57
N ASP A 272 11.01 -7.00 -13.59
CA ASP A 272 10.07 -6.62 -12.53
C ASP A 272 8.76 -7.43 -12.63
N PRO A 273 8.34 -8.16 -11.58
CA PRO A 273 7.15 -9.02 -11.62
C PRO A 273 5.84 -8.25 -11.79
N ARG A 274 5.82 -6.93 -11.59
CA ARG A 274 4.63 -6.10 -11.83
C ARG A 274 4.27 -5.99 -13.30
N LEU A 275 5.25 -6.07 -14.20
CA LEU A 275 5.04 -6.02 -15.65
C LEU A 275 4.32 -7.26 -16.21
N LEU A 276 4.23 -8.33 -15.42
CA LEU A 276 3.59 -9.60 -15.81
C LEU A 276 2.16 -9.74 -15.27
N ARG A 277 1.61 -8.69 -14.65
CA ARG A 277 0.26 -8.68 -14.09
C ARG A 277 -0.76 -8.27 -15.15
N VAL A 278 -1.97 -8.83 -15.04
CA VAL A 278 -3.12 -8.35 -15.80
C VAL A 278 -3.70 -7.13 -15.07
N ALA A 279 -3.72 -6.00 -15.77
CA ALA A 279 -4.12 -4.72 -15.21
C ALA A 279 -5.62 -4.64 -14.92
N GLN A 280 -5.99 -3.94 -13.84
CA GLN A 280 -7.38 -3.80 -13.40
C GLN A 280 -8.17 -2.77 -14.22
N PRO A 281 -9.47 -2.99 -14.47
CA PRO A 281 -10.29 -2.02 -15.19
C PRO A 281 -10.44 -0.72 -14.40
N VAL A 282 -10.42 0.42 -15.11
CA VAL A 282 -10.81 1.71 -14.55
C VAL A 282 -12.33 1.75 -14.37
N THR A 283 -12.79 2.05 -13.16
CA THR A 283 -14.22 2.12 -12.82
C THR A 283 -14.71 3.54 -12.55
N ALA A 284 -13.80 4.50 -12.34
CA ALA A 284 -14.13 5.89 -12.04
C ALA A 284 -13.44 6.86 -13.03
N PHE A 285 -14.25 7.52 -13.84
CA PHE A 285 -13.82 8.46 -14.88
C PHE A 285 -13.95 9.92 -14.43
N ALA A 286 -13.33 10.84 -15.17
CA ALA A 286 -13.36 12.28 -14.89
C ALA A 286 -12.94 12.64 -13.45
N THR A 287 -12.06 11.82 -12.86
CA THR A 287 -11.56 12.05 -11.51
C THR A 287 -10.25 12.87 -11.57
N PRO A 288 -10.01 13.80 -10.61
CA PRO A 288 -8.70 14.49 -10.48
C PRO A 288 -7.51 13.53 -10.44
N GLN A 289 -7.78 12.35 -9.91
CA GLN A 289 -6.92 11.20 -9.78
C GLN A 289 -6.47 10.62 -11.13
N LEU A 290 -7.44 10.24 -11.98
CA LEU A 290 -7.18 9.77 -13.34
C LEU A 290 -6.51 10.86 -14.18
N ALA A 291 -6.95 12.12 -14.03
CA ALA A 291 -6.33 13.25 -14.73
C ALA A 291 -4.83 13.40 -14.37
N ALA A 292 -4.48 13.25 -13.09
CA ALA A 292 -3.09 13.30 -12.65
C ALA A 292 -2.27 12.10 -13.17
N LEU A 293 -2.84 10.88 -13.18
CA LEU A 293 -2.20 9.72 -13.82
C LEU A 293 -1.86 9.99 -15.29
N LEU A 294 -2.84 10.46 -16.05
CA LEU A 294 -2.68 10.73 -17.48
C LEU A 294 -1.63 11.80 -17.73
N GLN A 295 -1.56 12.83 -16.88
CA GLN A 295 -0.52 13.84 -16.98
C GLN A 295 0.87 13.26 -16.70
N ASP A 296 1.03 12.46 -15.64
CA ASP A 296 2.31 11.82 -15.33
C ASP A 296 2.75 10.86 -16.45
N MET A 297 1.81 10.13 -17.05
CA MET A 297 2.09 9.28 -18.20
C MET A 297 2.55 10.11 -19.40
N ARG A 298 1.88 11.23 -19.70
CA ARG A 298 2.29 12.14 -20.80
C ARG A 298 3.66 12.75 -20.55
N ASP A 299 3.91 13.25 -19.34
CA ASP A 299 5.20 13.83 -18.95
C ASP A 299 6.32 12.79 -19.10
N THR A 300 6.09 11.56 -18.62
CA THR A 300 7.06 10.46 -18.68
C THR A 300 7.31 10.00 -20.11
N MET A 301 6.26 9.84 -20.91
CA MET A 301 6.35 9.45 -22.31
C MET A 301 7.13 10.49 -23.12
N ALA A 302 6.83 11.78 -22.92
CA ALA A 302 7.52 12.88 -23.60
C ALA A 302 9.00 12.99 -23.18
N HIS A 303 9.31 12.77 -21.89
CA HIS A 303 10.70 12.81 -21.40
C HIS A 303 11.58 11.68 -21.95
N LEU A 304 10.98 10.54 -22.32
CA LEU A 304 11.69 9.36 -22.80
C LEU A 304 11.52 9.12 -24.31
N ASP A 305 11.02 10.11 -25.05
CA ASP A 305 10.75 10.04 -26.49
C ASP A 305 9.90 8.82 -26.90
N GLY A 306 8.95 8.43 -26.04
CA GLY A 306 8.06 7.28 -26.24
C GLY A 306 6.99 7.52 -27.30
N ALA A 307 6.63 6.47 -28.05
CA ALA A 307 5.49 6.51 -28.99
C ALA A 307 4.16 6.17 -28.31
N GLY A 308 4.25 5.51 -27.16
CA GLY A 308 3.17 5.14 -26.28
C GLY A 308 3.70 4.76 -24.90
N LEU A 309 2.78 4.71 -23.94
CA LEU A 309 3.05 4.28 -22.58
C LEU A 309 1.78 3.67 -21.96
N ALA A 310 1.92 2.50 -21.36
CA ALA A 310 0.90 1.86 -20.55
C ALA A 310 1.11 2.14 -19.05
N ALA A 311 0.01 2.34 -18.30
CA ALA A 311 0.07 2.58 -16.86
C ALA A 311 0.85 1.49 -16.07
N PRO A 312 0.77 0.19 -16.40
CA PRO A 312 1.58 -0.85 -15.75
C PRO A 312 3.09 -0.60 -15.84
N GLN A 313 3.56 0.04 -16.92
CA GLN A 313 4.99 0.33 -17.12
C GLN A 313 5.52 1.36 -16.12
N ILE A 314 4.67 2.20 -15.53
CA ILE A 314 5.03 3.12 -14.43
C ILE A 314 4.55 2.59 -13.06
N GLY A 315 4.26 1.29 -12.97
CA GLY A 315 3.86 0.61 -11.75
C GLY A 315 2.41 0.83 -11.33
N VAL A 316 1.55 1.34 -12.22
CA VAL A 316 0.12 1.57 -11.95
C VAL A 316 -0.72 0.45 -12.56
N ASP A 317 -1.40 -0.30 -11.71
CA ASP A 317 -2.18 -1.49 -12.06
C ASP A 317 -3.57 -1.15 -12.62
N LEU A 318 -3.63 -0.33 -13.68
CA LEU A 318 -4.88 0.08 -14.34
C LEU A 318 -4.80 -0.10 -15.86
N ARG A 319 -5.94 -0.44 -16.47
CA ARG A 319 -6.10 -0.58 -17.94
C ARG A 319 -6.16 0.78 -18.62
N VAL A 320 -5.04 1.50 -18.64
CA VAL A 320 -4.88 2.81 -19.25
C VAL A 320 -3.63 2.79 -20.13
N VAL A 321 -3.78 3.19 -21.39
CA VAL A 321 -2.66 3.45 -22.30
C VAL A 321 -2.81 4.84 -22.90
N ILE A 322 -1.68 5.49 -23.15
CA ILE A 322 -1.59 6.67 -23.99
C ILE A 322 -0.65 6.39 -25.17
N PHE A 323 -0.94 6.94 -26.33
CA PHE A 323 -0.05 6.82 -27.49
C PHE A 323 -0.31 7.91 -28.52
N GLY A 324 0.66 8.11 -29.41
CA GLY A 324 0.62 9.14 -30.43
C GLY A 324 1.03 10.53 -29.92
N GLY A 325 0.78 11.54 -30.75
CA GLY A 325 1.16 12.94 -30.47
C GLY A 325 2.57 13.30 -30.97
N GLY A 326 2.65 14.15 -31.99
CA GLY A 326 3.92 14.70 -32.51
C GLY A 326 4.74 13.74 -33.38
N SER A 327 5.90 14.22 -33.84
CA SER A 327 6.91 13.41 -34.54
C SER A 327 7.74 12.62 -33.51
N ASN A 328 7.84 11.29 -33.67
CA ASN A 328 8.60 10.46 -32.75
C ASN A 328 10.03 10.18 -33.29
N PRO A 329 11.11 10.54 -32.57
CA PRO A 329 12.49 10.30 -33.00
C PRO A 329 12.86 8.83 -33.21
N ARG A 330 12.21 7.89 -32.48
CA ARG A 330 12.41 6.44 -32.61
C ARG A 330 11.77 5.87 -33.87
N TYR A 331 10.85 6.61 -34.49
CA TYR A 331 10.12 6.21 -35.70
C TYR A 331 9.97 7.42 -36.64
N PRO A 332 11.08 7.93 -37.22
CA PRO A 332 11.07 9.20 -37.95
C PRO A 332 10.21 9.17 -39.23
N ASP A 333 10.10 8.00 -39.86
CA ASP A 333 9.36 7.80 -41.12
C ASP A 333 7.94 7.24 -40.91
N ALA A 334 7.48 7.09 -39.67
CA ALA A 334 6.17 6.49 -39.39
C ALA A 334 4.99 7.46 -39.65
N PRO A 335 3.84 6.96 -40.13
CA PRO A 335 2.63 7.78 -40.27
C PRO A 335 2.18 8.34 -38.91
N PRO A 336 1.61 9.57 -38.88
CA PRO A 336 1.18 10.20 -37.64
C PRO A 336 0.04 9.40 -36.99
N VAL A 337 0.21 9.12 -35.69
CA VAL A 337 -0.83 8.52 -34.84
C VAL A 337 -1.44 9.63 -33.98
N PRO A 338 -2.78 9.77 -33.94
CA PRO A 338 -3.42 10.79 -33.12
C PRO A 338 -3.12 10.58 -31.64
N ASP A 339 -2.86 11.66 -30.90
CA ASP A 339 -2.78 11.63 -29.44
C ASP A 339 -4.08 11.02 -28.88
N THR A 340 -3.94 9.89 -28.22
CA THR A 340 -5.06 9.05 -27.80
C THR A 340 -4.83 8.58 -26.38
N VAL A 341 -5.79 8.91 -25.51
CA VAL A 341 -6.02 8.23 -24.24
C VAL A 341 -7.00 7.09 -24.49
N LEU A 342 -6.61 5.87 -24.13
CA LEU A 342 -7.46 4.69 -24.32
C LEU A 342 -7.54 3.90 -23.01
N ILE A 343 -8.74 3.91 -22.43
CA ILE A 343 -9.05 3.29 -21.13
C ILE A 343 -9.94 2.06 -21.34
N ASN A 344 -9.64 0.98 -20.62
CA ASN A 344 -10.31 -0.32 -20.71
C ASN A 344 -10.45 -0.82 -22.16
N PRO A 345 -9.36 -0.90 -22.94
CA PRO A 345 -9.44 -1.25 -24.36
C PRO A 345 -9.97 -2.67 -24.59
N GLN A 346 -10.68 -2.82 -25.70
CA GLN A 346 -11.03 -4.09 -26.31
C GLN A 346 -10.52 -4.07 -27.75
N LEU A 347 -9.68 -5.04 -28.10
CA LEU A 347 -9.11 -5.20 -29.43
C LEU A 347 -9.84 -6.29 -30.20
N LEU A 348 -10.24 -6.00 -31.44
CA LEU A 348 -10.92 -6.91 -32.35
C LEU A 348 -10.16 -6.94 -33.69
N PRO A 349 -9.41 -8.02 -34.00
CA PRO A 349 -8.81 -8.22 -35.31
C PRO A 349 -9.89 -8.29 -36.39
N LEU A 350 -9.73 -7.55 -37.47
CA LEU A 350 -10.68 -7.55 -38.60
C LEU A 350 -10.32 -8.56 -39.69
N SER A 351 -9.09 -9.07 -39.65
CA SER A 351 -8.54 -10.07 -40.56
C SER A 351 -7.49 -10.92 -39.85
N THR A 352 -7.14 -12.07 -40.45
CA THR A 352 -6.00 -12.89 -40.01
C THR A 352 -4.67 -12.44 -40.61
N GLU A 353 -4.66 -11.40 -41.46
CA GLU A 353 -3.43 -10.83 -42.02
C GLU A 353 -2.59 -10.18 -40.91
N GLU A 354 -1.33 -10.57 -40.85
CA GLU A 354 -0.32 -10.01 -39.94
C GLU A 354 0.72 -9.22 -40.73
N GLU A 355 1.29 -8.20 -40.08
CA GLU A 355 2.44 -7.45 -40.56
C GLU A 355 3.55 -7.55 -39.51
N GLU A 356 4.78 -7.77 -39.96
CA GLU A 356 5.95 -7.82 -39.09
C GLU A 356 6.70 -6.48 -39.09
N GLY A 357 7.38 -6.18 -37.99
CA GLY A 357 8.08 -4.91 -37.85
C GLY A 357 8.90 -4.85 -36.57
N TRP A 358 9.85 -3.91 -36.53
CA TRP A 358 10.70 -3.67 -35.38
C TRP A 358 9.94 -2.96 -34.25
N GLU A 359 9.92 -3.59 -33.08
CA GLU A 359 9.40 -3.03 -31.84
C GLU A 359 10.53 -2.79 -30.85
N GLY A 360 10.36 -1.74 -30.04
CA GLY A 360 11.14 -1.47 -28.84
C GLY A 360 10.21 -0.91 -27.78
N CYS A 361 10.66 -0.94 -26.52
CA CYS A 361 9.80 -0.61 -25.39
C CYS A 361 10.60 0.11 -24.32
N LEU A 362 9.98 1.11 -23.67
CA LEU A 362 10.59 1.82 -22.53
C LEU A 362 10.91 0.89 -21.35
N SER A 363 10.21 -0.25 -21.23
CA SER A 363 10.49 -1.28 -20.23
C SER A 363 11.58 -2.28 -20.64
N VAL A 364 12.07 -2.21 -21.88
CA VAL A 364 13.14 -3.07 -22.40
C VAL A 364 14.18 -2.20 -23.13
N PRO A 365 14.82 -1.24 -22.43
CA PRO A 365 15.71 -0.27 -23.06
C PRO A 365 16.90 -0.97 -23.73
N GLY A 366 17.37 -0.38 -24.83
CA GLY A 366 18.50 -0.88 -25.63
C GLY A 366 18.21 -2.09 -26.51
N LEU A 367 17.09 -2.79 -26.36
CA LEU A 367 16.74 -3.98 -27.16
C LEU A 367 15.66 -3.69 -28.20
N ARG A 368 15.72 -4.40 -29.32
CA ARG A 368 14.69 -4.42 -30.38
C ARG A 368 14.33 -5.85 -30.74
N GLY A 369 13.11 -6.06 -31.22
CA GLY A 369 12.66 -7.35 -31.72
C GLY A 369 11.73 -7.23 -32.91
N TRP A 370 11.82 -8.19 -33.83
CA TRP A 370 10.91 -8.32 -34.97
C TRP A 370 9.63 -9.05 -34.54
N VAL A 371 8.50 -8.32 -34.54
CA VAL A 371 7.25 -8.78 -33.93
C VAL A 371 6.11 -8.77 -34.95
N PRO A 372 5.33 -9.85 -35.08
CA PRO A 372 4.11 -9.89 -35.88
C PRO A 372 2.92 -9.24 -35.14
N ARG A 373 2.12 -8.46 -35.86
CA ARG A 373 0.90 -7.80 -35.37
C ARG A 373 -0.22 -7.94 -36.38
N TRP A 374 -1.48 -7.96 -35.95
CA TRP A 374 -2.61 -7.88 -36.88
C TRP A 374 -2.54 -6.58 -37.67
N LYS A 375 -2.62 -6.68 -38.98
CA LYS A 375 -2.52 -5.52 -39.88
C LYS A 375 -3.74 -4.64 -39.82
N HIS A 376 -4.94 -5.22 -39.69
CA HIS A 376 -6.22 -4.51 -39.61
C HIS A 376 -6.93 -4.80 -38.29
N LEU A 377 -7.21 -3.74 -37.54
CA LEU A 377 -7.71 -3.84 -36.18
C LEU A 377 -8.86 -2.85 -35.95
N ARG A 378 -9.89 -3.26 -35.22
CA ARG A 378 -10.82 -2.35 -34.56
C ARG A 378 -10.53 -2.37 -33.07
N TYR A 379 -10.42 -1.19 -32.45
CA TYR A 379 -10.41 -1.09 -31.00
C TYR A 379 -11.58 -0.24 -30.50
N ALA A 380 -12.06 -0.58 -29.32
CA ALA A 380 -13.03 0.18 -28.57
C ALA A 380 -12.54 0.40 -27.14
N GLY A 381 -12.96 1.50 -26.52
CA GLY A 381 -12.61 1.81 -25.14
C GLY A 381 -13.27 3.12 -24.71
N PHE A 382 -12.72 3.73 -23.68
CA PHE A 382 -13.21 4.98 -23.10
C PHE A 382 -12.11 6.05 -23.12
N ASP A 383 -12.51 7.31 -23.24
CA ASP A 383 -11.63 8.46 -23.01
C ASP A 383 -11.55 8.84 -21.51
N GLU A 384 -10.81 9.89 -21.16
CA GLU A 384 -10.69 10.37 -19.79
C GLU A 384 -12.01 10.82 -19.14
N ALA A 385 -13.00 11.21 -19.94
CA ALA A 385 -14.33 11.61 -19.50
C ALA A 385 -15.28 10.41 -19.32
N GLY A 386 -14.86 9.20 -19.71
CA GLY A 386 -15.68 8.00 -19.69
C GLY A 386 -16.62 7.90 -20.89
N GLN A 387 -16.40 8.68 -21.94
CA GLN A 387 -17.13 8.52 -23.19
C GLN A 387 -16.54 7.36 -23.99
N ARG A 388 -17.40 6.41 -24.36
CA ARG A 388 -17.02 5.28 -25.19
C ARG A 388 -16.78 5.73 -26.62
N PHE A 389 -15.70 5.24 -27.22
CA PHE A 389 -15.42 5.42 -28.64
C PHE A 389 -14.85 4.14 -29.26
N GLU A 390 -14.86 4.07 -30.60
CA GLU A 390 -14.25 3.00 -31.36
C GLU A 390 -13.55 3.56 -32.61
N ARG A 391 -12.50 2.87 -33.05
CA ARG A 391 -11.75 3.22 -34.27
C ARG A 391 -11.27 1.96 -34.99
N THR A 392 -11.28 2.02 -36.32
CA THR A 392 -10.63 1.03 -37.19
C THR A 392 -9.33 1.60 -37.69
N VAL A 393 -8.25 0.83 -37.54
CA VAL A 393 -6.86 1.26 -37.79
C VAL A 393 -6.08 0.16 -38.49
N GLU A 394 -4.99 0.57 -39.15
CA GLU A 394 -4.08 -0.34 -39.86
C GLU A 394 -2.61 0.09 -39.74
N GLY A 395 -1.71 -0.79 -40.17
CA GLY A 395 -0.27 -0.54 -40.24
C GLY A 395 0.34 -0.10 -38.89
N PHE A 396 1.09 1.00 -38.89
CA PHE A 396 1.80 1.48 -37.70
C PHE A 396 0.86 1.79 -36.52
N HIS A 397 -0.32 2.39 -36.76
CA HIS A 397 -1.28 2.66 -35.68
C HIS A 397 -1.79 1.34 -35.07
N ALA A 398 -2.14 0.36 -35.91
CA ALA A 398 -2.53 -0.97 -35.43
C ALA A 398 -1.42 -1.62 -34.59
N ARG A 399 -0.15 -1.48 -34.97
CA ARG A 399 1.01 -1.98 -34.21
C ARG A 399 1.12 -1.30 -32.84
N VAL A 400 1.10 0.03 -32.80
CA VAL A 400 1.26 0.80 -31.55
C VAL A 400 0.16 0.43 -30.55
N VAL A 401 -1.11 0.43 -30.95
CA VAL A 401 -2.19 0.11 -30.00
C VAL A 401 -2.13 -1.33 -29.49
N GLN A 402 -1.73 -2.30 -30.33
CA GLN A 402 -1.52 -3.68 -29.89
C GLN A 402 -0.35 -3.79 -28.91
N HIS A 403 0.76 -3.07 -29.15
CA HIS A 403 1.91 -3.05 -28.26
C HIS A 403 1.54 -2.48 -26.88
N GLU A 404 0.88 -1.32 -26.84
CA GLU A 404 0.50 -0.72 -25.56
C GLU A 404 -0.52 -1.58 -24.81
N CYS A 405 -1.46 -2.22 -25.52
CA CYS A 405 -2.45 -3.09 -24.88
C CYS A 405 -1.85 -4.39 -24.35
N ASP A 406 -0.76 -4.92 -24.94
CA ASP A 406 -0.08 -6.10 -24.40
C ASP A 406 0.39 -5.89 -22.95
N HIS A 407 0.88 -4.69 -22.63
CA HIS A 407 1.30 -4.34 -21.27
C HIS A 407 0.15 -4.41 -20.27
N LEU A 408 -1.09 -4.19 -20.70
CA LEU A 408 -2.27 -4.32 -19.84
C LEU A 408 -2.59 -5.77 -19.50
N ASP A 409 -2.08 -6.71 -20.29
CA ASP A 409 -2.32 -8.14 -20.15
C ASP A 409 -1.06 -8.87 -19.66
N GLY A 410 -0.04 -8.12 -19.19
CA GLY A 410 1.21 -8.66 -18.66
C GLY A 410 2.13 -9.23 -19.74
N VAL A 411 1.97 -8.81 -20.99
CA VAL A 411 2.74 -9.29 -22.14
C VAL A 411 3.74 -8.21 -22.58
N LEU A 412 5.01 -8.58 -22.71
CA LEU A 412 6.05 -7.73 -23.28
C LEU A 412 6.33 -8.16 -24.72
N TYR A 413 6.76 -7.24 -25.59
CA TYR A 413 7.05 -7.56 -26.99
C TYR A 413 8.04 -8.73 -27.21
N PRO A 414 9.07 -8.97 -26.35
CA PRO A 414 9.96 -10.13 -26.54
C PRO A 414 9.21 -11.46 -26.47
N MET A 415 8.07 -11.51 -25.77
CA MET A 415 7.20 -12.69 -25.68
C MET A 415 6.44 -12.97 -26.98
N ARG A 416 6.43 -12.03 -27.93
CA ARG A 416 5.80 -12.18 -29.26
C ARG A 416 6.82 -12.41 -30.38
N VAL A 417 8.12 -12.33 -30.11
CA VAL A 417 9.17 -12.59 -31.11
C VAL A 417 9.12 -14.07 -31.53
N ARG A 418 9.01 -14.31 -32.84
CA ARG A 418 9.00 -15.68 -33.41
C ARG A 418 10.39 -16.16 -33.82
N ASP A 419 11.26 -15.24 -34.21
CA ASP A 419 12.65 -15.51 -34.61
C ASP A 419 13.62 -14.70 -33.73
N PHE A 420 14.29 -15.40 -32.81
CA PHE A 420 15.25 -14.78 -31.89
C PHE A 420 16.54 -14.30 -32.56
N SER A 421 16.82 -14.68 -33.82
CA SER A 421 17.92 -14.06 -34.58
C SER A 421 17.65 -12.59 -34.91
N LEU A 422 16.38 -12.18 -34.87
CA LEU A 422 15.90 -10.81 -35.03
C LEU A 422 15.51 -10.18 -33.68
N PHE A 423 16.19 -10.57 -32.60
CA PHE A 423 16.08 -9.97 -31.27
C PHE A 423 17.45 -9.73 -30.67
N GLY A 424 17.71 -8.50 -30.23
CA GLY A 424 19.05 -8.12 -29.79
C GLY A 424 19.19 -6.63 -29.49
N PHE A 425 20.40 -6.22 -29.15
CA PHE A 425 20.70 -4.82 -28.86
C PHE A 425 20.65 -3.98 -30.14
N THR A 426 20.12 -2.77 -30.01
CA THR A 426 19.83 -1.86 -31.14
C THR A 426 21.11 -1.53 -31.91
N ASP A 427 22.20 -1.27 -31.21
CA ASP A 427 23.53 -0.96 -31.73
C ASP A 427 24.18 -2.14 -32.49
N VAL A 428 23.76 -3.37 -32.18
CA VAL A 428 24.24 -4.59 -32.87
C VAL A 428 23.39 -4.93 -34.09
N LEU A 429 22.08 -4.70 -34.04
CA LEU A 429 21.14 -5.11 -35.10
C LEU A 429 21.19 -4.23 -36.36
N ASN A 430 21.89 -3.08 -36.36
CA ASN A 430 22.05 -2.17 -37.50
C ASN A 430 20.72 -1.88 -38.24
N ILE A 431 19.66 -1.59 -37.49
CA ILE A 431 18.31 -1.40 -38.03
C ILE A 431 18.25 -0.06 -38.79
N PRO A 432 17.93 -0.04 -40.10
CA PRO A 432 17.83 1.22 -40.85
C PRO A 432 16.75 2.14 -40.28
N GLY A 433 17.10 3.40 -40.01
CA GLY A 433 16.15 4.43 -39.57
C GLY A 433 15.85 4.45 -38.06
N VAL A 434 16.51 3.63 -37.25
CA VAL A 434 16.43 3.66 -35.78
C VAL A 434 17.69 4.33 -35.23
N VAL A 435 17.52 5.41 -34.47
CA VAL A 435 18.63 6.13 -33.81
C VAL A 435 18.94 5.47 -32.47
N ASP A 436 20.22 5.39 -32.09
CA ASP A 436 20.66 4.89 -30.78
C ASP A 436 20.07 5.73 -29.62
N GLU A 437 19.65 5.06 -28.53
CA GLU A 437 19.04 5.67 -27.33
C GLU A 437 20.03 6.48 -26.47
#